data_AF-A0A960LJZ3-F1
#
_entry.id   AF-A0A960LJZ3-F1
#
_cell.length_a   1.000
_cell.length_b   1.000
_cell.length_c   1.000
_cell.angle_alpha   90.00
_cell.angle_beta   90.00
_cell.angle_gamma   90.00
#
_symmetry.space_group_name_H-M   'P 1'
#
loop_
_entity.id
_entity.type
_entity.pdbx_description
1 polymer ?
#
loop_
_entity_poly.entity_id
_entity_poly.type
_entity_poly.pdbx_seq_one_letter_code
_entity_poly.pdbx_strand_id
1 'polypeptide(L)'
;MSDLLEQIAEAPADHYRRLKISSLDGDQLLELSRFMKLSLSREDMLAVQKIYADWGREPTDVELEVIAQTWSEHCKHRIFGATIEHTIDGETETIHSLFKTYIFDVSKAIMARKPDFVLSAFHDNAGFIKL
;
A
#
# COMPACT_ATOMS: atom_id res chain seq x y z
N MET A 1 -7.40 -4.98 27.36
CA MET A 1 -8.12 -4.16 26.37
C MET A 1 -7.78 -2.72 26.70
N SER A 2 -6.92 -2.08 25.92
CA SER A 2 -6.29 -0.78 26.25
C SER A 2 -7.29 0.38 26.20
N ASP A 3 -7.19 1.33 27.14
CA ASP A 3 -7.97 2.60 27.22
C ASP A 3 -8.08 3.33 25.87
N LEU A 4 -7.09 3.17 24.98
CA LEU A 4 -7.10 3.75 23.64
C LEU A 4 -8.26 3.21 22.79
N LEU A 5 -8.59 1.92 22.87
CA LEU A 5 -9.65 1.31 22.07
C LEU A 5 -11.03 1.79 22.54
N GLU A 6 -11.20 2.01 23.84
CA GLU A 6 -12.42 2.59 24.41
C GLU A 6 -12.61 4.05 23.99
N GLN A 7 -11.54 4.86 24.04
CA GLN A 7 -11.56 6.23 23.55
C GLN A 7 -11.90 6.33 22.05
N ILE A 8 -11.51 5.33 21.26
CA ILE A 8 -11.94 5.24 19.87
C ILE A 8 -13.45 4.92 19.84
N ALA A 9 -13.92 3.88 20.52
CA ALA A 9 -15.33 3.47 20.45
C ALA A 9 -16.35 4.55 20.88
N GLU A 10 -16.01 5.45 21.80
CA GLU A 10 -16.97 6.38 22.42
C GLU A 10 -17.12 7.76 21.73
N ALA A 11 -16.27 8.10 20.76
CA ALA A 11 -16.31 9.45 20.16
C ALA A 11 -17.48 9.63 19.16
N PRO A 12 -18.17 10.79 19.17
CA PRO A 12 -19.23 11.09 18.22
C PRO A 12 -18.71 11.20 16.78
N ALA A 13 -19.56 10.82 15.81
CA ALA A 13 -19.19 10.63 14.41
C ALA A 13 -18.80 11.92 13.65
N ASP A 14 -18.99 13.09 14.24
CA ASP A 14 -18.69 14.41 13.64
C ASP A 14 -17.29 14.95 14.00
N HIS A 15 -16.48 14.21 14.78
CA HIS A 15 -15.15 14.62 15.22
C HIS A 15 -14.07 13.58 14.88
N TYR A 16 -12.89 14.06 14.48
CA TYR A 16 -11.70 13.22 14.36
C TYR A 16 -11.02 13.01 15.72
N ARG A 17 -10.30 11.90 15.88
CA ARG A 17 -9.57 11.56 17.12
C ARG A 17 -8.08 11.56 16.86
N ARG A 18 -7.28 12.08 17.80
CA ARG A 18 -5.82 11.87 17.79
C ARG A 18 -5.50 10.55 18.48
N LEU A 19 -4.71 9.72 17.82
CA LEU A 19 -4.39 8.38 18.27
C LEU A 19 -2.95 8.36 18.76
N LYS A 20 -2.74 8.08 20.04
CA LYS A 20 -1.39 8.02 20.64
C LYS A 20 -0.70 6.72 20.24
N ILE A 21 -0.24 6.64 19.00
CA ILE A 21 0.44 5.45 18.49
C ILE A 21 1.90 5.41 18.92
N SER A 22 2.52 6.54 19.27
CA SER A 22 3.93 6.62 19.67
C SER A 22 4.31 5.76 20.88
N SER A 23 3.35 5.47 21.76
CA SER A 23 3.56 4.64 22.96
C SER A 23 3.22 3.16 22.76
N LEU A 24 2.78 2.76 21.57
CA LEU A 24 2.38 1.39 21.29
C LEU A 24 3.56 0.54 20.81
N ASP A 25 3.64 -0.71 21.26
CA ASP A 25 4.53 -1.69 20.64
C ASP A 25 3.94 -2.24 19.33
N GLY A 26 4.72 -3.06 18.61
CA GLY A 26 4.29 -3.60 17.31
C GLY A 26 3.04 -4.48 17.38
N ASP A 27 2.79 -5.16 18.49
CA ASP A 27 1.63 -6.05 18.61
C ASP A 27 0.38 -5.24 18.93
N GLN A 28 0.50 -4.23 19.79
CA GLN A 28 -0.54 -3.24 20.05
C GLN A 28 -0.91 -2.43 18.80
N LEU A 29 0.09 -2.07 17.98
CA LEU A 29 -0.15 -1.43 16.69
C LEU A 29 -0.93 -2.33 15.72
N LEU A 30 -0.62 -3.63 15.69
CA LEU A 30 -1.35 -4.61 14.88
C LEU A 30 -2.78 -4.79 15.38
N GLU A 31 -3.00 -4.82 16.70
CA GLU A 31 -4.34 -4.84 17.31
C GLU A 31 -5.15 -3.60 16.94
N LEU A 32 -4.55 -2.41 16.99
CA LEU A 32 -5.19 -1.16 16.56
C LEU A 32 -5.60 -1.24 15.08
N SER A 33 -4.71 -1.71 14.21
CA SER A 33 -5.01 -1.92 12.78
C SER A 33 -6.21 -2.86 12.57
N ARG A 34 -6.29 -3.96 13.33
CA ARG A 34 -7.43 -4.89 13.28
C ARG A 34 -8.72 -4.25 13.79
N PHE A 35 -8.65 -3.53 14.90
CA PHE A 35 -9.81 -2.87 15.51
C PHE A 35 -10.41 -1.81 14.58
N MET A 36 -9.55 -0.97 13.99
CA MET A 36 -9.95 0.07 13.05
C MET A 36 -10.18 -0.44 11.62
N LYS A 37 -9.95 -1.74 11.34
CA LYS A 37 -10.06 -2.38 10.02
C LYS A 37 -9.16 -1.79 8.94
N LEU A 38 -7.99 -1.26 9.34
CA LEU A 38 -7.03 -0.61 8.44
C LEU A 38 -6.35 -1.60 7.48
N SER A 39 -6.33 -2.89 7.81
CA SER A 39 -5.65 -3.92 7.01
C SER A 39 -4.15 -3.64 6.77
N LEU A 40 -3.54 -2.81 7.63
CA LEU A 40 -2.11 -2.54 7.65
C LEU A 40 -1.40 -3.64 8.43
N SER A 41 -0.26 -4.12 7.90
CA SER A 41 0.58 -5.09 8.60
C SER A 41 1.25 -4.47 9.83
N ARG A 42 1.89 -5.31 10.65
CA ARG A 42 2.71 -4.84 11.78
C ARG A 42 3.83 -3.90 11.32
N GLU A 43 4.48 -4.26 10.22
CA GLU A 43 5.56 -3.50 9.59
C GLU A 43 5.05 -2.19 9.02
N ASP A 44 3.88 -2.20 8.35
CA ASP A 44 3.26 -0.99 7.83
C ASP A 44 2.93 -0.02 8.98
N MET A 45 2.33 -0.52 10.07
CA MET A 45 2.03 0.31 11.25
C MET A 45 3.27 0.85 11.95
N LEU A 46 4.35 0.07 12.05
CA LEU A 46 5.63 0.54 12.59
C LEU A 46 6.26 1.63 11.71
N ALA A 47 6.16 1.50 10.39
CA ALA A 47 6.61 2.53 9.46
C ALA A 47 5.80 3.83 9.63
N VAL A 48 4.48 3.72 9.78
CA VAL A 48 3.60 4.85 10.08
C VAL A 48 3.97 5.50 11.42
N GLN A 49 4.12 4.71 12.48
CA GLN A 49 4.55 5.20 13.79
C GLN A 49 5.86 5.98 13.70
N LYS A 50 6.85 5.46 12.96
CA LYS A 50 8.13 6.15 12.74
C LYS A 50 7.94 7.49 12.02
N ILE A 51 7.14 7.54 10.96
CA ILE A 51 6.86 8.79 10.21
C ILE A 51 6.29 9.86 11.14
N TYR A 52 5.32 9.49 11.98
CA TYR A 52 4.70 10.41 12.94
C TYR A 52 5.64 10.83 14.08
N ALA A 53 6.50 9.92 14.54
CA ALA A 53 7.55 10.22 15.49
C ALA A 53 8.56 11.24 14.91
N ASP A 54 9.00 11.06 13.66
CA ASP A 54 9.89 11.98 12.96
C ASP A 54 9.25 13.39 12.81
N TRP A 55 7.92 13.45 12.69
CA TRP A 55 7.15 14.72 12.64
C TRP A 55 6.84 15.32 14.01
N GLY A 56 7.12 14.61 15.10
CA GLY A 56 6.85 15.08 16.46
C GLY A 56 5.37 15.25 16.79
N ARG A 57 4.47 14.48 16.15
CA ARG A 57 3.02 14.54 16.42
C ARG A 57 2.36 13.18 16.30
N GLU A 58 1.18 13.04 16.89
CA GLU A 58 0.32 11.87 16.69
C GLU A 58 -0.56 12.01 15.43
N PRO A 59 -0.90 10.89 14.76
CA PRO A 59 -1.90 10.87 13.71
C PRO A 59 -3.30 11.10 14.25
N THR A 60 -4.17 11.57 13.36
CA THR A 60 -5.60 11.38 13.51
C THR A 60 -6.04 10.02 12.99
N ASP A 61 -7.19 9.54 13.45
CA ASP A 61 -7.86 8.37 12.88
C ASP A 61 -8.16 8.52 11.38
N VAL A 62 -8.56 9.70 10.94
CA VAL A 62 -8.76 10.01 9.50
C VAL A 62 -7.46 9.89 8.71
N GLU A 63 -6.35 10.40 9.25
CA GLU A 63 -5.05 10.25 8.59
C GLU A 63 -4.60 8.79 8.51
N LEU A 64 -4.85 7.98 9.55
CA LEU A 64 -4.58 6.54 9.50
C LEU A 64 -5.42 5.82 8.44
N GLU A 65 -6.70 6.19 8.30
CA GLU A 65 -7.57 5.62 7.27
C GLU A 65 -7.07 5.99 5.87
N VAL A 66 -6.66 7.24 5.63
CA VAL A 66 -6.07 7.65 4.35
C VAL A 66 -4.81 6.86 4.02
N ILE A 67 -3.94 6.63 5.02
CA ILE A 67 -2.75 5.79 4.83
C ILE A 67 -3.16 4.36 4.50
N ALA A 68 -4.09 3.77 5.25
CA ALA A 68 -4.60 2.42 5.02
C ALA A 68 -5.12 2.24 3.59
N GLN A 69 -5.93 3.17 3.10
CA GLN A 69 -6.45 3.13 1.72
C GLN A 69 -5.32 3.23 0.70
N THR A 70 -4.41 4.21 0.85
CA THR A 70 -3.35 4.47 -0.13
C THR A 70 -2.24 3.40 -0.15
N TRP A 71 -2.02 2.70 0.97
CA TRP A 71 -1.01 1.65 1.11
C TRP A 71 -1.57 0.24 0.90
N SER A 72 -2.89 0.14 0.70
CA SER A 72 -3.56 -1.12 0.38
C SER A 72 -2.97 -1.78 -0.87
N GLU A 73 -3.07 -3.11 -0.95
CA GLU A 73 -2.61 -3.87 -2.11
C GLU A 73 -3.26 -3.40 -3.41
N HIS A 74 -4.56 -3.11 -3.37
CA HIS A 74 -5.32 -2.65 -4.52
C HIS A 74 -4.84 -1.29 -5.03
N CYS A 75 -4.45 -0.37 -4.14
CA CYS A 75 -3.96 0.94 -4.56
C CYS A 75 -2.50 0.91 -4.98
N LYS A 76 -1.64 0.25 -4.19
CA LYS A 76 -0.20 0.28 -4.42
C LYS A 76 0.30 -0.77 -5.40
N HIS A 77 -0.51 -1.80 -5.66
CA HIS A 77 -0.17 -2.93 -6.52
C HIS A 77 1.15 -3.61 -6.10
N ARG A 78 1.29 -3.94 -4.80
CA ARG A 78 2.58 -4.41 -4.23
C ARG A 78 3.01 -5.72 -4.89
N ILE A 79 2.07 -6.64 -5.16
CA ILE A 79 2.33 -7.91 -5.85
C ILE A 79 2.89 -7.66 -7.26
N PHE A 80 2.30 -6.73 -8.01
CA PHE A 80 2.77 -6.39 -9.36
C PHE A 80 4.16 -5.75 -9.36
N GLY A 81 4.54 -5.08 -8.27
CA GLY A 81 5.87 -4.51 -8.06
C GLY A 81 6.88 -5.42 -7.36
N ALA A 82 6.45 -6.56 -6.82
CA ALA A 82 7.29 -7.42 -5.97
C ALA A 82 8.36 -8.18 -6.75
N THR A 83 9.42 -8.59 -6.05
CA THR A 83 10.25 -9.71 -6.51
C THR A 83 9.61 -11.00 -6.02
N ILE A 84 9.33 -11.92 -6.94
CA ILE A 84 8.62 -13.17 -6.69
C ILE A 84 9.58 -14.31 -7.03
N GLU A 85 9.90 -15.13 -6.03
CA GLU A 85 10.61 -16.40 -6.23
C GLU A 85 9.59 -17.54 -6.12
N HIS A 86 9.55 -18.41 -7.12
CA HIS A 86 8.64 -19.56 -7.12
C HIS A 86 9.31 -20.78 -7.76
N THR A 87 8.88 -21.97 -7.32
CA THR A 87 9.40 -23.25 -7.81
C THR A 87 8.24 -24.07 -8.39
N ILE A 88 8.37 -24.47 -9.66
CA ILE A 88 7.42 -25.35 -10.35
C ILE A 88 8.22 -26.51 -10.94
N ASP A 89 7.78 -27.75 -10.66
CA ASP A 89 8.41 -28.98 -11.16
C ASP A 89 9.92 -29.10 -10.87
N GLY A 90 10.38 -28.49 -9.77
CA GLY A 90 11.79 -28.50 -9.36
C GLY A 90 12.64 -27.38 -9.95
N GLU A 91 12.09 -26.57 -10.84
CA GLU A 91 12.75 -25.39 -11.41
C GLU A 91 12.34 -24.13 -10.65
N THR A 92 13.33 -23.37 -10.16
CA THR A 92 13.11 -22.10 -9.46
C THR A 92 13.31 -20.93 -10.41
N GLU A 93 12.33 -20.03 -10.44
CA GLU A 93 12.39 -18.77 -11.19
C GLU A 93 12.26 -17.59 -10.22
N THR A 94 13.00 -16.52 -10.49
CA THR A 94 12.83 -15.23 -9.83
C THR A 94 12.33 -14.20 -10.83
N ILE A 95 11.16 -13.63 -10.57
CA ILE A 95 10.54 -12.59 -11.38
C ILE A 95 10.67 -11.26 -10.65
N HIS A 96 11.31 -10.28 -11.30
CA HIS A 96 11.41 -8.92 -10.78
C HIS A 96 10.27 -8.06 -11.32
N SER A 97 9.19 -7.90 -10.55
CA SER A 97 7.95 -7.21 -10.92
C SER A 97 7.20 -7.84 -12.10
N LEU A 98 5.99 -8.32 -11.84
CA LEU A 98 5.08 -8.81 -12.88
C LEU A 98 4.73 -7.70 -13.87
N PHE A 99 4.49 -6.49 -13.37
CA PHE A 99 4.20 -5.32 -14.22
C PHE A 99 5.35 -5.02 -15.16
N LYS A 100 6.58 -4.94 -14.64
CA LYS A 100 7.74 -4.61 -15.47
C LYS A 100 8.00 -5.70 -16.51
N THR A 101 8.08 -6.95 -16.06
CA THR A 101 8.49 -8.09 -16.88
C THR A 101 7.46 -8.42 -17.96
N TYR A 102 6.18 -8.57 -17.59
CA TYR A 102 5.18 -9.14 -18.51
C TYR A 102 4.24 -8.11 -19.15
N ILE A 103 4.18 -6.89 -18.62
CA ILE A 103 3.30 -5.84 -19.17
C ILE A 103 4.14 -4.76 -19.83
N PHE A 104 5.06 -4.15 -19.09
CA PHE A 104 5.82 -2.98 -19.53
C PHE A 104 6.85 -3.33 -20.60
N ASP A 105 7.68 -4.35 -20.38
CA ASP A 105 8.73 -4.74 -21.34
C ASP A 105 8.13 -5.31 -22.63
N VAL A 106 7.03 -6.07 -22.53
CA VAL A 106 6.27 -6.53 -23.69
C VAL A 106 5.70 -5.34 -24.48
N SER A 107 5.11 -4.36 -23.79
CA SER A 107 4.57 -3.17 -24.44
C SER A 107 5.66 -2.31 -25.08
N LYS A 108 6.84 -2.20 -24.46
CA LYS A 108 8.02 -1.58 -25.07
C LYS A 108 8.45 -2.28 -26.35
N ALA A 109 8.46 -3.61 -26.37
CA ALA A 109 8.79 -4.36 -27.58
C ALA A 109 7.78 -4.10 -28.72
N ILE A 110 6.49 -3.93 -28.40
CA ILE A 110 5.46 -3.54 -29.36
C ILE A 110 5.71 -2.12 -29.89
N MET A 111 5.96 -1.16 -29.00
CA MET A 111 6.27 0.23 -29.37
C MET A 111 7.50 0.32 -30.29
N ALA A 112 8.54 -0.47 -30.02
CA ALA A 112 9.74 -0.52 -30.86
C ALA A 112 9.47 -1.11 -32.26
N ARG A 113 8.60 -2.13 -32.35
CA ARG A 113 8.22 -2.78 -33.62
C ARG A 113 7.20 -1.96 -34.43
N LYS A 114 6.41 -1.13 -33.76
CA LYS A 114 5.38 -0.27 -34.36
C LYS A 114 5.50 1.16 -33.83
N PRO A 115 6.47 1.94 -34.35
CA PRO A 115 6.57 3.36 -34.03
C PRO A 115 5.24 4.07 -34.30
N ASP A 116 4.89 5.03 -33.44
CA ASP A 116 3.65 5.84 -33.49
C ASP A 116 2.32 5.08 -33.31
N PHE A 117 2.36 3.77 -33.07
CA PHE A 117 1.14 2.99 -32.80
C PHE A 117 0.60 3.24 -31.39
N VAL A 118 1.47 3.30 -30.37
CA VAL A 118 1.06 3.61 -28.99
C VAL A 118 1.29 5.08 -28.72
N LEU A 119 0.21 5.82 -28.47
CA LEU A 119 0.24 7.26 -28.22
C LEU A 119 0.46 7.56 -26.74
N SER A 120 -0.08 6.72 -25.85
CA SER A 120 0.09 6.85 -24.41
C SER A 120 -0.12 5.50 -23.71
N ALA A 121 0.73 5.20 -22.73
CA ALA A 121 0.62 4.05 -21.85
C ALA A 121 1.34 4.33 -20.52
N PHE A 122 0.82 3.75 -19.43
CA PHE A 122 1.47 3.67 -18.10
C PHE A 122 1.68 4.97 -17.31
N HIS A 123 1.10 6.09 -17.75
CA HIS A 123 1.17 7.37 -17.03
C HIS A 123 -0.21 8.01 -16.81
N ASP A 124 -1.27 7.36 -17.27
CA ASP A 124 -2.66 7.76 -17.09
C ASP A 124 -3.51 6.52 -16.80
N ASN A 125 -4.76 6.72 -16.39
CA ASN A 125 -5.73 5.66 -16.13
C ASN A 125 -6.27 5.00 -17.40
N ALA A 126 -5.82 5.45 -18.58
CA ALA A 126 -6.13 4.88 -19.87
C ALA A 126 -4.89 4.84 -20.78
N GLY A 127 -4.88 3.89 -21.71
CA GLY A 127 -3.90 3.83 -22.79
C GLY A 127 -4.54 4.19 -24.14
N PHE A 128 -3.77 4.78 -25.04
CA PHE A 128 -4.24 5.23 -26.35
C PHE A 128 -3.38 4.65 -27.47
N ILE A 129 -4.03 4.19 -28.54
CA ILE A 129 -3.38 3.71 -29.74
C ILE A 129 -3.89 4.45 -30.97
N LYS A 130 -3.07 4.46 -32.02
CA LYS A 130 -3.41 4.94 -33.35
C LYS A 130 -3.94 3.76 -34.18
N LEU A 131 -5.13 3.90 -34.75
CA LEU A 131 -5.74 2.93 -35.67
C LEU A 131 -5.29 3.16 -37.12
#